data_AF-A0A0A0LYM3-F1
#
_entry.id   AF-A0A0A0LYM3-F1
#
_cell.length_a   1.000
_cell.length_b   1.000
_cell.length_c   1.000
_cell.angle_alpha   90.00
_cell.angle_beta   90.00
_cell.angle_gamma   90.00
#
_symmetry.space_group_name_H-M   'P 1'
#
loop_
_entity.id
_entity.type
_entity.pdbx_description
1 polymer ?
#
loop_
_entity_poly.entity_id
_entity_poly.type
_entity_poly.pdbx_seq_one_letter_code
_entity_poly.pdbx_strand_id
1 'polypeptide(L)'
;MVQDTPHLRGSISKPILEGGHDSFQAIFVNQGHPGHVERSLLVTGFGYEHDDPWTTNMDLFKEFTDVSRGVRRLGAAAVDMSHVALGIVEAYWEYRLKPWDMAAGVLIVEEAGGAVTRMDGGKFSVFDRSVLVSNGVVHDKLLEKIGPATEKLKSKGIEFSLWYKPENYQTDL
;
A
#
# COMPACT_ATOMS: atom_id res chain seq x y z
N MET A 1 41.32 -6.13 11.42
CA MET A 1 40.99 -4.70 11.22
C MET A 1 39.60 -4.68 10.60
N VAL A 2 38.57 -4.76 11.45
CA VAL A 2 37.16 -4.75 11.05
C VAL A 2 36.77 -3.28 11.04
N GLN A 3 36.36 -2.77 9.88
CA GLN A 3 35.88 -1.40 9.74
C GLN A 3 34.43 -1.37 10.22
N ASP A 4 34.18 -0.60 11.27
CA ASP A 4 32.85 -0.26 11.76
C ASP A 4 32.11 0.60 10.72
N THR A 5 30.98 0.09 10.23
CA THR A 5 30.03 0.85 9.41
C THR A 5 29.06 1.58 10.33
N PRO A 6 28.95 2.92 10.31
CA PRO A 6 28.05 3.64 11.20
C PRO A 6 26.60 3.47 10.73
N HIS A 7 25.78 2.81 11.56
CA HIS A 7 24.33 2.75 11.38
C HIS A 7 23.73 4.15 11.59
N LEU A 8 23.21 4.75 10.51
CA LEU A 8 22.35 5.94 10.56
C LEU A 8 21.02 5.59 11.25
N ARG A 9 20.98 5.72 12.58
CA ARG A 9 19.74 5.72 13.36
C ARG A 9 19.11 7.11 13.31
N GLY A 10 18.34 7.37 12.27
CA GLY A 10 17.34 8.45 12.26
C GLY A 10 15.95 7.86 12.44
N SER A 11 15.57 7.47 13.66
CA SER A 11 14.19 7.06 13.95
C SER A 11 13.45 8.22 14.60
N ILE A 12 12.53 8.84 13.88
CA ILE A 12 11.53 9.74 14.48
C ILE A 12 10.40 8.84 14.99
N SER A 13 10.35 8.63 16.30
CA SER A 13 9.32 7.85 16.98
C SER A 13 8.06 8.68 17.18
N LYS A 14 6.91 8.22 16.68
CA LYS A 14 5.61 8.58 17.26
C LYS A 14 5.03 7.33 17.95
N PRO A 15 4.65 7.40 19.23
CA PRO A 15 4.07 6.26 19.93
C PRO A 15 2.64 6.00 19.45
N ILE A 16 2.36 4.74 19.11
CA ILE A 16 1.02 4.25 18.82
C ILE A 16 0.42 3.81 20.15
N LEU A 17 -0.56 4.57 20.65
CA LEU A 17 -1.46 4.26 21.78
C LEU A 17 -0.78 3.86 23.11
N GLU A 18 -0.78 4.77 24.10
CA GLU A 18 -0.37 4.45 25.48
C GLU A 18 -1.41 3.55 26.16
N GLY A 19 -1.19 2.23 26.13
CA GLY A 19 -2.07 1.27 26.80
C GLY A 19 -1.44 -0.11 27.03
N GLY A 20 -0.84 -0.30 28.21
CA GLY A 20 -0.83 -1.59 28.93
C GLY A 20 0.06 -2.73 28.41
N HIS A 21 1.23 -2.87 29.04
CA HIS A 21 1.84 -4.14 29.45
C HIS A 21 2.00 -5.28 28.42
N ASP A 22 2.48 -4.96 27.22
CA ASP A 22 3.34 -5.86 26.45
C ASP A 22 4.27 -4.97 25.63
N SER A 23 5.54 -5.37 25.45
CA SER A 23 6.52 -4.61 24.70
C SER A 23 6.14 -4.57 23.23
N PHE A 24 5.26 -3.62 22.86
CA PHE A 24 4.96 -3.30 21.47
C PHE A 24 6.26 -2.77 20.84
N GLN A 25 6.92 -3.63 20.08
CA GLN A 25 7.98 -3.20 19.19
C GLN A 25 7.34 -2.25 18.19
N ALA A 26 7.77 -0.99 18.20
CA ALA A 26 7.20 0.02 17.33
C ALA A 26 7.25 -0.46 15.87
N ILE A 27 6.09 -0.45 15.23
CA ILE A 27 5.91 -0.86 13.83
C ILE A 27 6.41 0.31 12.99
N PHE A 28 7.58 0.13 12.36
CA PHE A 28 8.14 1.13 11.47
C PHE A 28 8.30 0.55 10.09
N VAL A 29 7.85 1.33 9.12
CA VAL A 29 8.23 1.14 7.74
C VAL A 29 9.75 1.31 7.61
N ASN A 30 10.46 0.24 7.24
CA ASN A 30 11.91 0.29 7.02
C ASN A 30 12.23 1.08 5.73
N GLN A 31 12.71 2.32 5.87
CA GLN A 31 13.18 3.13 4.75
C GLN A 31 14.66 2.89 4.37
N GLY A 32 15.33 1.92 5.01
CA GLY A 32 16.76 1.67 4.82
C GLY A 32 17.15 1.00 3.50
N HIS A 33 16.18 0.56 2.69
CA HIS A 33 16.45 0.05 1.35
C HIS A 33 16.36 1.18 0.32
N PRO A 34 17.37 1.35 -0.56
CA PRO A 34 17.32 2.39 -1.57
C PRO A 34 16.09 2.17 -2.45
N GLY A 35 15.36 3.25 -2.77
CA GLY A 35 14.04 3.26 -3.41
C GLY A 35 13.97 2.66 -4.81
N HIS A 36 14.38 1.42 -4.97
CA HIS A 36 14.51 0.68 -6.21
C HIS A 36 13.47 -0.44 -6.20
N VAL A 37 12.55 -0.38 -7.16
CA VAL A 37 11.51 -1.41 -7.34
C VAL A 37 12.17 -2.79 -7.55
N GLU A 38 13.34 -2.81 -8.18
CA GLU A 38 14.17 -3.98 -8.47
C GLU A 38 14.62 -4.76 -7.23
N ARG A 39 14.64 -4.10 -6.07
CA ARG A 39 15.02 -4.72 -4.79
C ARG A 39 13.84 -4.94 -3.85
N SER A 40 12.64 -4.60 -4.30
CA SER A 40 11.43 -4.65 -3.50
C SER A 40 10.72 -6.00 -3.62
N LEU A 41 10.15 -6.48 -2.53
CA LEU A 41 9.14 -7.53 -2.49
C LEU A 41 7.77 -6.86 -2.39
N LEU A 42 6.88 -7.16 -3.34
CA LEU A 42 5.59 -6.49 -3.45
C LEU A 42 4.44 -7.47 -3.18
N VAL A 43 3.27 -6.94 -2.83
CA VAL A 43 2.06 -7.74 -2.61
C VAL A 43 0.88 -7.15 -3.38
N THR A 44 -0.02 -8.02 -3.84
CA THR A 44 -1.32 -7.60 -4.39
C THR A 44 -2.40 -8.62 -4.05
N GLY A 45 -3.65 -8.25 -4.26
CA GLY A 45 -4.78 -9.18 -4.27
C GLY A 45 -5.58 -9.09 -5.57
N PHE A 46 -6.44 -10.09 -5.77
CA PHE A 46 -7.20 -10.26 -7.00
C PHE A 46 -8.68 -10.35 -6.66
N GLY A 47 -9.48 -9.49 -7.32
CA GLY A 47 -10.93 -9.54 -7.24
C GLY A 47 -11.49 -10.86 -7.78
N TYR A 48 -12.69 -11.20 -7.34
CA TYR A 48 -13.38 -12.42 -7.77
C TYR A 48 -13.94 -12.31 -9.19
N GLU A 49 -14.29 -11.11 -9.64
CA GLU A 49 -14.75 -10.90 -11.02
C GLU A 49 -13.56 -10.78 -11.96
N HIS A 50 -13.58 -11.56 -13.06
CA HIS A 50 -12.52 -11.56 -14.07
C HIS A 50 -12.86 -10.63 -15.24
N ASP A 51 -13.00 -9.35 -14.96
CA ASP A 51 -13.31 -8.30 -15.92
C ASP A 51 -12.11 -7.36 -16.17
N ASP A 52 -12.36 -6.15 -16.66
CA ASP A 52 -11.33 -5.19 -17.07
C ASP A 52 -10.35 -4.82 -15.94
N PRO A 53 -10.80 -4.52 -14.70
CA PRO A 53 -9.89 -4.29 -13.57
C PRO A 53 -9.05 -5.50 -13.21
N TRP A 54 -9.62 -6.71 -13.27
CA TRP A 54 -8.86 -7.95 -13.04
C TRP A 54 -7.77 -8.12 -14.09
N THR A 55 -8.10 -7.92 -15.37
CA THR A 55 -7.14 -8.03 -16.48
C THR A 55 -6.02 -7.01 -16.31
N THR A 56 -6.37 -5.77 -15.96
CA THR A 56 -5.38 -4.71 -15.71
C THR A 56 -4.50 -5.06 -14.50
N ASN A 57 -5.06 -5.65 -13.46
CA ASN A 57 -4.29 -6.07 -12.30
C ASN A 57 -3.36 -7.25 -12.59
N MET A 58 -3.75 -8.17 -13.48
CA MET A 58 -2.87 -9.23 -13.99
C MET A 58 -1.70 -8.66 -14.78
N ASP A 59 -1.95 -7.65 -15.62
CA ASP A 59 -0.89 -6.97 -16.37
C ASP A 59 0.11 -6.27 -15.43
N LEU A 60 -0.39 -5.57 -14.41
CA LEU A 60 0.46 -4.97 -13.36
C LEU A 60 1.23 -6.03 -12.57
N PHE A 61 0.58 -7.13 -12.18
CA PHE A 61 1.22 -8.24 -11.48
C PHE A 61 2.37 -8.84 -12.30
N LYS A 62 2.15 -9.06 -13.60
CA LYS A 62 3.18 -9.53 -14.52
C LYS A 62 4.33 -8.52 -14.62
N GLU A 63 4.02 -7.27 -14.93
CA GLU A 63 5.03 -6.21 -15.08
C GLU A 63 5.89 -6.08 -13.81
N PHE A 64 5.28 -6.03 -12.63
CA PHE A 64 6.01 -5.91 -11.38
C PHE A 64 6.78 -7.18 -11.00
N THR A 65 6.32 -8.36 -11.42
CA THR A 65 7.12 -9.59 -11.25
C THR A 65 8.39 -9.55 -12.09
N ASP A 66 8.34 -8.95 -13.29
CA ASP A 66 9.50 -8.84 -14.18
C ASP A 66 10.57 -7.85 -13.66
N VAL A 67 10.15 -6.83 -12.89
CA VAL A 67 11.04 -5.72 -12.48
C VAL A 67 11.36 -5.65 -10.99
N SER A 68 10.88 -6.58 -10.16
CA SER A 68 11.10 -6.58 -8.70
C SER A 68 11.70 -7.90 -8.20
N ARG A 69 11.84 -8.09 -6.88
CA ARG A 69 12.17 -9.42 -6.30
C ARG A 69 10.97 -10.38 -6.33
N GLY A 70 9.88 -9.96 -6.94
CA GLY A 70 8.67 -10.72 -7.16
C GLY A 70 7.48 -10.12 -6.43
N VAL A 71 6.31 -10.58 -6.84
CA VAL A 71 5.04 -10.20 -6.23
C VAL A 71 4.47 -11.41 -5.47
N ARG A 72 3.80 -11.18 -4.34
CA ARG A 72 3.06 -12.19 -3.58
C ARG A 72 1.57 -11.88 -3.58
N ARG A 73 0.78 -12.91 -3.32
CA ARG A 73 -0.66 -12.81 -3.09
C ARG A 73 -1.00 -13.65 -1.86
N LEU A 74 -1.17 -13.01 -0.70
CA LEU A 74 -1.38 -13.70 0.57
C LEU A 74 -2.87 -13.85 0.90
N GLY A 75 -3.72 -12.96 0.39
CA GLY A 75 -5.17 -13.14 0.36
C GLY A 75 -5.93 -12.48 1.52
N ALA A 76 -5.33 -11.52 2.21
CA ALA A 76 -5.99 -10.74 3.25
C ALA A 76 -5.45 -9.30 3.27
N ALA A 77 -6.20 -8.36 2.68
CA ALA A 77 -5.80 -6.97 2.50
C ALA A 77 -5.25 -6.29 3.76
N ALA A 78 -5.97 -6.37 4.89
CA ALA A 78 -5.52 -5.79 6.15
C ALA A 78 -4.19 -6.37 6.67
N VAL A 79 -3.96 -7.67 6.45
CA VAL A 79 -2.70 -8.35 6.81
C VAL A 79 -1.58 -7.93 5.85
N ASP A 80 -1.87 -7.80 4.57
CA ASP A 80 -0.92 -7.35 3.55
C ASP A 80 -0.45 -5.90 3.83
N MET A 81 -1.36 -5.01 4.22
CA MET A 81 -1.00 -3.67 4.69
C MET A 81 -0.18 -3.70 6.00
N SER A 82 -0.48 -4.63 6.91
CA SER A 82 0.31 -4.81 8.14
C SER A 82 1.73 -5.27 7.83
N HIS A 83 1.94 -6.11 6.81
CA HIS A 83 3.27 -6.47 6.34
C HIS A 83 4.04 -5.28 5.77
N VAL A 84 3.35 -4.35 5.08
CA VAL A 84 3.95 -3.08 4.64
C VAL A 84 4.39 -2.25 5.84
N ALA A 85 3.52 -2.08 6.83
CA ALA A 85 3.82 -1.32 8.05
C ALA A 85 5.00 -1.93 8.84
N LEU A 86 5.11 -3.26 8.87
CA LEU A 86 6.23 -3.99 9.50
C LEU A 86 7.52 -3.97 8.66
N GLY A 87 7.49 -3.45 7.42
CA GLY A 87 8.63 -3.45 6.51
C GLY A 87 9.03 -4.84 6.00
N ILE A 88 8.09 -5.81 6.03
CA ILE A 88 8.30 -7.17 5.47
C ILE A 88 8.21 -7.13 3.94
N VAL A 89 7.36 -6.25 3.41
CA VAL A 89 7.18 -5.98 1.98
C VAL A 89 7.14 -4.46 1.76
N GLU A 90 7.53 -3.98 0.60
CA GLU A 90 7.64 -2.54 0.35
C GLU A 90 6.31 -1.88 -0.06
N ALA A 91 5.37 -2.62 -0.65
CA ALA A 91 4.08 -2.07 -1.07
C ALA A 91 3.00 -3.13 -1.27
N TYR A 92 1.75 -2.65 -1.22
CA TYR A 92 0.55 -3.40 -1.55
C TYR A 92 -0.42 -2.56 -2.40
N TRP A 93 -1.02 -3.17 -3.43
CA TRP A 93 -2.07 -2.55 -4.23
C TRP A 93 -3.22 -3.52 -4.52
N GLU A 94 -4.45 -3.01 -4.57
CA GLU A 94 -5.63 -3.81 -4.94
C GLU A 94 -6.83 -2.92 -5.37
N TYR A 95 -7.63 -3.46 -6.31
CA TYR A 95 -8.91 -2.88 -6.72
C TYR A 95 -10.10 -3.57 -6.00
N ARG A 96 -11.21 -2.85 -5.91
CA ARG A 96 -12.54 -3.30 -5.43
C ARG A 96 -12.64 -3.71 -3.96
N LEU A 97 -11.67 -3.33 -3.13
CA LEU A 97 -11.75 -3.49 -1.68
C LEU A 97 -12.93 -2.73 -1.08
N LYS A 98 -13.41 -3.23 0.05
CA LYS A 98 -14.45 -2.58 0.86
C LYS A 98 -13.82 -1.79 2.00
N PRO A 99 -14.55 -0.83 2.60
CA PRO A 99 -14.04 -0.05 3.71
C PRO A 99 -13.52 -0.90 4.87
N TRP A 100 -14.19 -2.01 5.20
CA TRP A 100 -13.75 -2.91 6.26
C TRP A 100 -12.49 -3.71 5.94
N ASP A 101 -12.15 -3.90 4.66
CA ASP A 101 -10.90 -4.56 4.25
C ASP A 101 -9.69 -3.64 4.43
N MET A 102 -9.91 -2.31 4.39
CA MET A 102 -8.84 -1.31 4.35
C MET A 102 -8.70 -0.50 5.64
N ALA A 103 -9.80 -0.21 6.36
CA ALA A 103 -9.83 0.78 7.44
C ALA A 103 -8.72 0.59 8.48
N ALA A 104 -8.56 -0.64 8.99
CA ALA A 104 -7.54 -0.95 9.98
C ALA A 104 -6.13 -0.92 9.38
N GLY A 105 -5.94 -1.52 8.19
CA GLY A 105 -4.64 -1.64 7.56
C GLY A 105 -4.05 -0.29 7.14
N VAL A 106 -4.88 0.60 6.59
CA VAL A 106 -4.47 1.96 6.21
C VAL A 106 -4.00 2.75 7.42
N LEU A 107 -4.78 2.76 8.50
CA LEU A 107 -4.41 3.46 9.73
C LEU A 107 -3.07 2.96 10.28
N ILE A 108 -2.85 1.64 10.27
CA ILE A 108 -1.58 1.04 10.70
C ILE A 108 -0.41 1.49 9.82
N VAL A 109 -0.59 1.54 8.49
CA VAL A 109 0.45 2.01 7.56
C VAL A 109 0.76 3.49 7.77
N GLU A 110 -0.26 4.33 7.92
CA GLU A 110 -0.09 5.77 8.12
C GLU A 110 0.65 6.06 9.44
N GLU A 111 0.28 5.41 10.54
CA GLU A 111 0.96 5.55 11.83
C GLU A 111 2.41 5.03 11.80
N ALA A 112 2.68 4.01 10.97
CA ALA A 112 4.03 3.50 10.73
C ALA A 112 4.89 4.41 9.81
N GLY A 113 4.32 5.51 9.31
CA GLY A 113 5.00 6.47 8.43
C GLY A 113 5.02 6.07 6.95
N GLY A 114 4.15 5.15 6.54
CA GLY A 114 3.97 4.78 5.13
C GLY A 114 3.15 5.80 4.33
N ALA A 115 3.04 5.55 3.03
CA ALA A 115 2.26 6.38 2.12
C ALA A 115 1.02 5.63 1.62
N VAL A 116 -0.10 6.34 1.52
CA VAL A 116 -1.39 5.80 1.10
C VAL A 116 -2.02 6.71 0.05
N THR A 117 -2.42 6.14 -1.08
CA THR A 117 -3.14 6.82 -2.16
C THR A 117 -4.18 5.89 -2.77
N ARG A 118 -5.07 6.45 -3.61
CA ARG A 118 -5.78 5.63 -4.59
C ARG A 118 -4.81 5.16 -5.67
N MET A 119 -5.17 4.13 -6.42
CA MET A 119 -4.32 3.62 -7.50
C MET A 119 -4.15 4.61 -8.67
N ASP A 120 -4.99 5.64 -8.77
CA ASP A 120 -4.82 6.75 -9.71
C ASP A 120 -3.93 7.90 -9.17
N GLY A 121 -3.40 7.77 -7.96
CA GLY A 121 -2.57 8.77 -7.29
C GLY A 121 -3.37 9.85 -6.57
N GLY A 122 -4.70 9.82 -6.65
CA GLY A 122 -5.55 10.71 -5.89
C GLY A 122 -5.46 10.44 -4.38
N LYS A 123 -5.84 11.44 -3.59
CA LYS A 123 -6.01 11.28 -2.14
C LYS A 123 -6.94 10.12 -1.83
N PHE A 124 -6.56 9.34 -0.83
CA PHE A 124 -7.33 8.20 -0.37
C PHE A 124 -8.39 8.60 0.66
N SER A 125 -9.54 7.96 0.58
CA SER A 125 -10.56 7.87 1.63
C SER A 125 -10.91 6.39 1.82
N VAL A 126 -11.24 5.99 3.05
CA VAL A 126 -11.61 4.60 3.38
C VAL A 126 -12.78 4.05 2.55
N PHE A 127 -13.57 4.93 1.92
CA PHE A 127 -14.66 4.55 1.03
C PHE A 127 -14.27 4.33 -0.43
N ASP A 128 -13.05 4.70 -0.82
CA ASP A 128 -12.55 4.40 -2.17
C ASP A 128 -12.46 2.89 -2.38
N ARG A 129 -12.45 2.47 -3.63
CA ARG A 129 -12.42 1.06 -4.05
C ARG A 129 -11.11 0.71 -4.72
N SER A 130 -10.07 1.48 -4.48
CA SER A 130 -8.72 1.19 -4.94
C SER A 130 -7.74 1.78 -3.96
N VAL A 131 -6.67 1.05 -3.66
CA VAL A 131 -5.64 1.52 -2.74
C VAL A 131 -4.27 1.13 -3.25
N LEU A 132 -3.31 2.04 -3.09
CA LEU A 132 -1.89 1.78 -3.12
C LEU A 132 -1.34 2.21 -1.76
N VAL A 133 -0.75 1.27 -1.03
CA VAL A 133 0.02 1.56 0.18
C VAL A 133 1.47 1.18 -0.03
N SER A 134 2.41 1.92 0.56
CA SER A 134 3.82 1.57 0.48
C SER A 134 4.62 2.11 1.65
N ASN A 135 5.90 1.75 1.65
CA ASN A 135 6.89 2.28 2.57
C ASN A 135 7.20 3.79 2.39
N GLY A 136 6.51 4.50 1.51
CA GLY A 136 6.77 5.89 1.15
C GLY A 136 7.93 6.07 0.16
N VAL A 137 8.95 5.22 0.21
CA VAL A 137 10.16 5.31 -0.63
C VAL A 137 9.90 4.87 -2.07
N VAL A 138 9.11 3.81 -2.27
CA VAL A 138 8.81 3.27 -3.62
C VAL A 138 7.48 3.75 -4.19
N HIS A 139 6.74 4.59 -3.45
CA HIS A 139 5.36 4.95 -3.78
C HIS A 139 5.21 5.54 -5.18
N ASP A 140 5.95 6.62 -5.47
CA ASP A 140 5.85 7.35 -6.73
C ASP A 140 6.27 6.47 -7.92
N LYS A 141 7.28 5.62 -7.74
CA LYS A 141 7.78 4.71 -8.79
C LYS A 141 6.75 3.64 -9.16
N LEU A 142 6.02 3.12 -8.18
CA LEU A 142 4.91 2.20 -8.46
C LEU A 142 3.77 2.94 -9.14
N LEU A 143 3.49 4.16 -8.70
CA LEU A 143 2.42 4.99 -9.24
C LEU A 143 2.65 5.39 -10.70
N GLU A 144 3.90 5.56 -11.15
CA GLU A 144 4.26 5.78 -12.57
C GLU A 144 3.68 4.69 -13.50
N LYS A 145 3.51 3.46 -13.00
CA LYS A 145 2.91 2.34 -13.74
C LYS A 145 1.44 2.14 -13.43
N ILE A 146 1.07 2.21 -12.15
CA ILE A 146 -0.28 1.92 -11.68
C ILE A 146 -1.27 3.04 -12.08
N GLY A 147 -0.85 4.30 -11.99
CA GLY A 147 -1.68 5.47 -12.29
C GLY A 147 -2.25 5.44 -13.71
N PRO A 148 -1.40 5.36 -14.76
CA PRO A 148 -1.88 5.28 -16.15
C PRO A 148 -2.78 4.08 -16.43
N ALA A 149 -2.49 2.93 -15.82
CA ALA A 149 -3.32 1.73 -15.94
C ALA A 149 -4.71 1.95 -15.32
N THR A 150 -4.78 2.61 -14.17
CA THR A 150 -6.02 2.96 -13.47
C THR A 150 -6.83 4.01 -14.24
N GLU A 151 -6.18 5.04 -14.78
CA GLU A 151 -6.86 6.07 -15.58
C GLU A 151 -7.46 5.50 -16.87
N LYS A 152 -6.80 4.53 -17.49
CA LYS A 152 -7.36 3.81 -18.64
C LYS A 152 -8.65 3.07 -18.27
N LEU A 153 -8.75 2.48 -17.08
CA LEU A 153 -9.99 1.86 -16.60
C LEU A 153 -11.10 2.91 -16.40
N LYS A 154 -10.76 4.04 -15.77
CA LYS A 154 -11.71 5.16 -15.57
C LYS A 154 -12.24 5.71 -16.90
N SER A 155 -11.39 5.82 -17.94
CA SER A 155 -11.84 6.25 -19.28
C SER A 155 -12.84 5.31 -19.95
N LYS A 156 -12.93 4.05 -19.48
CA LYS A 156 -13.93 3.07 -19.92
C LYS A 156 -15.22 3.12 -19.10
N GLY A 157 -15.36 4.08 -18.20
CA GLY A 157 -16.52 4.23 -17.31
C GLY A 157 -16.48 3.34 -16.07
N ILE A 158 -15.31 2.77 -15.73
CA ILE A 158 -15.15 1.98 -14.52
C ILE A 158 -14.84 2.91 -13.35
N GLU A 159 -15.78 3.01 -12.43
CA GLU A 159 -15.64 3.82 -11.22
C GLU A 159 -15.00 3.01 -10.09
N PHE A 160 -13.97 3.59 -9.47
CA PHE A 160 -13.37 3.13 -8.22
C PHE A 160 -13.64 4.09 -7.05
N SER A 161 -14.45 5.12 -7.28
CA SER A 161 -14.90 6.06 -6.25
C SER A 161 -15.89 5.43 -5.27
N LEU A 162 -16.04 6.06 -4.10
CA LEU A 162 -16.97 5.78 -2.99
C LEU A 162 -17.92 4.57 -3.15
N TRP A 163 -17.65 3.48 -2.42
CA TRP A 163 -18.58 2.33 -2.30
C TRP A 163 -19.91 2.73 -1.66
N TYR A 164 -19.83 3.37 -0.49
CA TYR A 164 -20.96 3.91 0.25
C TYR A 164 -20.41 4.95 1.21
N LYS A 165 -20.74 6.23 1.02
CA LYS A 165 -20.37 7.32 1.92
C LYS A 165 -21.64 7.84 2.59
N PRO A 166 -21.77 7.75 3.93
CA PRO A 166 -22.92 8.32 4.65
C PRO A 166 -23.02 9.83 4.37
N GLU A 167 -24.26 10.36 4.26
CA GLU A 167 -24.52 11.76 3.89
C GLU A 167 -23.77 12.79 4.76
N ASN A 168 -23.56 12.46 6.05
CA ASN A 168 -22.92 13.35 7.02
C ASN A 168 -21.45 13.00 7.30
N TYR A 169 -20.84 12.07 6.55
CA TYR A 169 -19.45 11.71 6.77
C TYR A 169 -18.53 12.71 6.06
N GLN A 170 -17.73 13.45 6.82
CA GLN A 170 -16.71 14.32 6.26
C GLN A 170 -15.46 13.50 5.92
N THR A 171 -15.00 13.63 4.68
CA THR A 171 -13.73 13.08 4.21
C THR A 171 -12.85 14.26 3.85
N ASP A 172 -11.61 14.33 4.33
CA ASP A 172 -10.67 15.45 4.09
C ASP A 172 -10.08 15.46 2.65
N LEU A 173 -10.83 14.94 1.67
CA LEU A 173 -10.48 14.86 0.25
C LEU A 173 -10.30 16.25 -0.37
#